data_AF-A0A2P5MFU5-F1
#
_entry.id   AF-A0A2P5MFU5-F1
#
_cell.length_a   1.000
_cell.length_b   1.000
_cell.length_c   1.000
_cell.angle_alpha   90.00
_cell.angle_beta   90.00
_cell.angle_gamma   90.00
#
_symmetry.space_group_name_H-M   'P 1'
#
loop_
_entity.id
_entity.type
_entity.pdbx_description
1 polymer ?
#
loop_
_entity_poly.entity_id
_entity_poly.type
_entity_poly.pdbx_seq_one_letter_code
_entity_poly.pdbx_strand_id
1 'polypeptide(L)'
;ARFLTNVDIHPGATIGRRFFIDHGAGVVIGETAVVGDDVTLYHGVTLGGVSWSPGKRHPTLEDEVIVGAGAKILGPITIGRNARVGANSVVIESVMRDATVVGIPAKIVHRDVGRCTFDGRINLNHHLMPDPVGEAFSVLLDRVEFLETRVSHLQRRLRERQSTATAADGAAPKAEPAEII
;
A
#
# COMPACT_ATOMS: atom_id res chain seq x y z
N ALA A 1 24.23 -11.50 22.59
CA ALA A 1 22.98 -12.09 22.05
C ALA A 1 23.01 -12.22 20.52
N ARG A 2 23.34 -11.16 19.77
CA ARG A 2 23.36 -11.13 18.29
C ARG A 2 24.04 -12.33 17.62
N PHE A 3 25.24 -12.70 18.04
CA PHE A 3 26.01 -13.79 17.43
C PHE A 3 25.33 -15.17 17.52
N LEU A 4 24.54 -15.42 18.57
CA LEU A 4 23.94 -16.72 18.84
C LEU A 4 22.47 -16.81 18.37
N THR A 5 21.75 -15.70 18.45
CA THR A 5 20.29 -15.65 18.17
C THR A 5 19.94 -15.02 16.83
N ASN A 6 20.89 -14.30 16.22
CA ASN A 6 20.68 -13.44 15.07
C ASN A 6 19.59 -12.36 15.29
N VAL A 7 19.32 -12.03 16.55
CA VAL A 7 18.46 -10.94 17.01
C VAL A 7 19.35 -9.80 17.51
N ASP A 8 19.16 -8.59 17.00
CA ASP A 8 19.86 -7.38 17.41
C ASP A 8 18.90 -6.42 18.11
N ILE A 9 18.97 -6.35 19.44
CA ILE A 9 18.19 -5.41 20.25
C ILE A 9 19.17 -4.49 20.95
N HIS A 10 19.10 -3.20 20.63
CA HIS A 10 19.91 -2.20 21.28
C HIS A 10 19.54 -2.09 22.77
N PRO A 11 20.51 -1.98 23.70
CA PRO A 11 20.24 -1.96 25.14
C PRO A 11 19.40 -0.77 25.62
N GLY A 12 19.37 0.31 24.84
CA GLY A 12 18.53 1.49 25.10
C GLY A 12 17.04 1.32 24.74
N ALA A 13 16.69 0.25 24.01
CA ALA A 13 15.31 0.03 23.59
C ALA A 13 14.42 -0.29 24.80
N THR A 14 13.21 0.24 24.81
CA THR A 14 12.21 -0.05 25.86
C THR A 14 11.30 -1.16 25.37
N ILE A 15 11.24 -2.27 26.09
CA ILE A 15 10.46 -3.46 25.74
C ILE A 15 9.44 -3.74 26.84
N GLY A 16 8.16 -3.81 26.45
CA GLY A 16 7.04 -4.15 27.31
C GLY A 16 6.98 -5.63 27.67
N ARG A 17 5.90 -6.02 28.36
CA ARG A 17 5.67 -7.38 28.83
C ARG A 17 5.11 -8.26 27.71
N ARG A 18 5.39 -9.57 27.80
CA ARG A 18 4.87 -10.58 26.85
C ARG A 18 5.26 -10.27 25.39
N PHE A 19 6.41 -9.60 25.22
CA PHE A 19 7.01 -9.39 23.92
C PHE A 19 7.42 -10.73 23.31
N PHE A 20 6.86 -11.04 22.14
CA PHE A 20 7.07 -12.31 21.47
C PHE A 20 7.80 -12.09 20.15
N ILE A 21 8.93 -12.76 19.97
CA ILE A 21 9.65 -12.81 18.70
C ILE A 21 9.51 -14.22 18.14
N ASP A 22 8.78 -14.35 17.05
CA ASP A 22 8.67 -15.61 16.33
C ASP A 22 9.76 -15.72 15.26
N HIS A 23 10.53 -16.80 15.32
CA HIS A 23 11.68 -17.07 14.44
C HIS A 23 12.73 -15.93 14.39
N GLY A 24 13.24 -15.42 15.51
CA GLY A 24 13.97 -14.13 15.60
C GLY A 24 15.17 -13.79 14.68
N ALA A 25 15.59 -14.65 13.76
CA ALA A 25 16.63 -14.34 12.79
C ALA A 25 16.37 -13.03 12.02
N GLY A 26 17.32 -12.11 12.06
CA GLY A 26 17.26 -10.84 11.34
C GLY A 26 16.35 -9.78 11.97
N VAL A 27 15.86 -10.01 13.19
CA VAL A 27 15.14 -8.96 13.94
C VAL A 27 16.13 -7.90 14.42
N VAL A 28 15.83 -6.62 14.14
CA VAL A 28 16.66 -5.46 14.51
C VAL A 28 15.79 -4.42 15.21
N ILE A 29 16.11 -4.09 16.46
CA ILE A 29 15.43 -3.09 17.28
C ILE A 29 16.43 -2.02 17.71
N GLY A 30 16.25 -0.80 17.18
CA GLY A 30 17.17 0.29 17.44
C GLY A 30 17.01 0.98 18.80
N GLU A 31 17.98 1.83 19.13
CA GLU A 31 18.18 2.41 20.48
C GLU A 31 16.96 3.07 21.09
N THR A 32 16.24 3.89 20.34
CA THR A 32 15.12 4.68 20.88
C THR A 32 13.76 4.07 20.54
N ALA A 33 13.76 2.79 20.18
CA ALA A 33 12.54 2.05 19.93
C ALA A 33 11.79 1.82 21.25
N VAL A 34 10.47 1.96 21.20
CA VAL A 34 9.59 1.63 22.31
C VAL A 34 8.63 0.57 21.81
N VAL A 35 8.56 -0.55 22.50
CA VAL A 35 7.67 -1.67 22.19
C VAL A 35 6.77 -1.86 23.40
N GLY A 36 5.45 -1.79 23.19
CA GLY A 36 4.43 -1.97 24.21
C GLY A 36 4.27 -3.43 24.66
N ASP A 37 3.19 -3.69 25.37
CA ASP A 37 2.83 -5.01 25.87
C ASP A 37 2.20 -5.87 24.76
N ASP A 38 2.36 -7.20 24.83
CA ASP A 38 1.73 -8.16 23.90
C ASP A 38 2.07 -7.94 22.42
N VAL A 39 3.21 -7.32 22.12
CA VAL A 39 3.69 -7.13 20.76
C VAL A 39 4.31 -8.42 20.22
N THR A 40 3.97 -8.76 18.98
CA THR A 40 4.58 -9.88 18.24
C THR A 40 5.36 -9.38 17.04
N LEU A 41 6.65 -9.74 16.95
CA LEU A 41 7.46 -9.56 15.74
C LEU A 41 7.83 -10.92 15.14
N TYR A 42 7.69 -11.05 13.83
CA TYR A 42 8.28 -12.17 13.11
C TYR A 42 9.73 -11.88 12.72
N HIS A 43 10.41 -12.90 12.20
CA HIS A 43 11.76 -12.82 11.64
C HIS A 43 11.95 -11.66 10.65
N GLY A 44 13.18 -11.15 10.55
CA GLY A 44 13.56 -10.13 9.57
C GLY A 44 12.92 -8.74 9.79
N VAL A 45 12.21 -8.52 10.89
CA VAL A 45 11.60 -7.22 11.21
C VAL A 45 12.68 -6.21 11.59
N THR A 46 12.53 -4.95 11.15
CA THR A 46 13.42 -3.85 11.54
C THR A 46 12.64 -2.68 12.09
N LEU A 47 12.97 -2.25 13.32
CA LEU A 47 12.56 -0.99 13.93
C LEU A 47 13.73 -0.01 13.80
N GLY A 48 13.79 0.68 12.67
CA GLY A 48 14.96 1.42 12.20
C GLY A 48 14.85 2.93 12.36
N GLY A 49 16.00 3.59 12.46
CA GLY A 49 16.10 5.05 12.47
C GLY A 49 16.22 5.63 11.06
N VAL A 50 15.82 6.90 10.90
CA VAL A 50 15.94 7.66 9.63
C VAL A 50 16.79 8.93 9.74
N SER A 51 17.37 9.19 10.93
CA SER A 51 18.16 10.39 11.20
C SER A 51 19.39 10.08 12.03
N TRP A 52 20.45 10.87 11.84
CA TRP A 52 21.67 10.88 12.65
C TRP A 52 21.55 11.80 13.87
N SER A 53 20.50 12.63 13.93
CA SER A 53 20.29 13.54 15.05
C SER A 53 20.07 12.78 16.36
N PRO A 54 20.64 13.27 17.48
CA PRO A 54 20.38 12.70 18.78
C PRO A 54 18.89 12.84 19.15
N GLY A 55 18.35 11.86 19.88
CA GLY A 55 16.95 11.84 20.31
C GLY A 55 16.11 10.70 19.71
N LYS A 56 14.78 10.85 19.81
CA LYS A 56 13.81 9.86 19.31
C LYS A 56 13.90 9.79 17.79
N ARG A 57 14.31 8.62 17.29
CA ARG A 57 14.53 8.36 15.85
C ARG A 57 14.04 7.01 15.38
N HIS A 58 13.70 6.11 16.31
CA HIS A 58 13.14 4.79 16.03
C HIS A 58 11.64 4.75 16.37
N PRO A 59 10.91 3.73 15.87
CA PRO A 59 9.46 3.64 16.05
C PRO A 59 9.01 3.46 17.50
N THR A 60 7.73 3.73 17.72
CA THR A 60 6.97 3.31 18.90
C THR A 60 5.89 2.33 18.44
N LEU A 61 5.87 1.12 19.00
CA LEU A 61 4.80 0.15 18.83
C LEU A 61 3.98 0.16 20.11
N GLU A 62 2.69 0.48 20.00
CA GLU A 62 1.75 0.35 21.12
C GLU A 62 1.40 -1.12 21.38
N ASP A 63 0.53 -1.36 22.34
CA ASP A 63 0.19 -2.71 22.79
C ASP A 63 -0.50 -3.54 21.71
N GLU A 64 -0.36 -4.86 21.76
CA GLU A 64 -1.05 -5.83 20.89
C GLU A 64 -0.74 -5.68 19.38
N VAL A 65 0.34 -4.96 19.04
CA VAL A 65 0.78 -4.81 17.64
C VAL A 65 1.36 -6.12 17.11
N ILE A 66 0.99 -6.49 15.89
CA ILE A 66 1.57 -7.62 15.16
C ILE A 66 2.35 -7.10 13.95
N VAL A 67 3.61 -7.48 13.84
CA VAL A 67 4.48 -7.10 12.71
C VAL A 67 4.92 -8.33 11.95
N GLY A 68 4.40 -8.47 10.72
CA GLY A 68 4.67 -9.59 9.83
C GLY A 68 6.15 -9.71 9.43
N ALA A 69 6.50 -10.90 8.96
CA ALA A 69 7.87 -11.26 8.61
C ALA A 69 8.50 -10.27 7.62
N GLY A 70 9.74 -9.87 7.88
CA GLY A 70 10.52 -9.02 6.98
C GLY A 70 10.10 -7.55 6.92
N ALA A 71 9.07 -7.12 7.66
CA ALA A 71 8.61 -5.73 7.63
C ALA A 71 9.66 -4.73 8.14
N LYS A 72 9.66 -3.52 7.60
CA LYS A 72 10.57 -2.42 7.95
C LYS A 72 9.74 -1.24 8.43
N ILE A 73 9.93 -0.82 9.67
CA ILE A 73 9.24 0.33 10.27
C ILE A 73 10.31 1.37 10.56
N LEU A 74 10.25 2.50 9.87
CA LEU A 74 11.37 3.43 9.78
C LEU A 74 10.98 4.82 10.30
N GLY A 75 11.74 5.30 11.28
CA GLY A 75 11.63 6.66 11.82
C GLY A 75 10.84 6.75 13.13
N PRO A 76 10.72 7.96 13.70
CA PRO A 76 10.03 8.21 14.96
C PRO A 76 8.50 8.23 14.77
N ILE A 77 7.94 7.16 14.20
CA ILE A 77 6.52 6.98 13.94
C ILE A 77 5.89 6.07 15.00
N THR A 78 4.56 6.17 15.15
CA THR A 78 3.80 5.33 16.08
C THR A 78 2.95 4.32 15.30
N ILE A 79 3.01 3.06 15.72
CA ILE A 79 2.10 2.00 15.30
C ILE A 79 1.09 1.82 16.42
N GLY A 80 -0.15 2.24 16.16
CA GLY A 80 -1.21 2.26 17.16
C GLY A 80 -1.60 0.87 17.66
N ARG A 81 -2.22 0.84 18.84
CA ARG A 81 -2.61 -0.38 19.53
C ARG A 81 -3.41 -1.31 18.61
N ASN A 82 -3.14 -2.61 18.70
CA ASN A 82 -3.86 -3.63 17.95
C ASN A 82 -3.75 -3.44 16.41
N ALA A 83 -2.78 -2.66 15.93
CA ALA A 83 -2.51 -2.53 14.50
C ALA A 83 -1.70 -3.73 13.97
N ARG A 84 -1.84 -3.99 12.67
CA ARG A 84 -1.14 -5.07 11.98
C ARG A 84 -0.33 -4.54 10.81
N VAL A 85 0.92 -4.95 10.74
CA VAL A 85 1.82 -4.67 9.62
C VAL A 85 2.01 -5.95 8.83
N GLY A 86 1.71 -5.91 7.53
CA GLY A 86 1.89 -7.04 6.63
C GLY A 86 3.36 -7.43 6.45
N ALA A 87 3.58 -8.68 6.04
CA ALA A 87 4.92 -9.16 5.71
C ALA A 87 5.58 -8.27 4.63
N ASN A 88 6.90 -8.07 4.74
CA ASN A 88 7.73 -7.27 3.84
C ASN A 88 7.25 -5.82 3.60
N SER A 89 6.34 -5.30 4.41
CA SER A 89 5.83 -3.95 4.25
C SER A 89 6.85 -2.92 4.74
N VAL A 90 6.89 -1.76 4.09
CA VAL A 90 7.77 -0.64 4.48
C VAL A 90 6.92 0.51 5.01
N VAL A 91 6.90 0.67 6.33
CA VAL A 91 6.09 1.66 7.04
C VAL A 91 6.94 2.89 7.34
N ILE A 92 6.53 4.02 6.77
CA ILE A 92 7.20 5.32 6.89
C ILE A 92 6.29 6.41 7.47
N GLU A 93 5.05 6.07 7.78
CA GLU A 93 4.03 6.97 8.35
C GLU A 93 3.38 6.27 9.55
N SER A 94 2.92 7.04 10.54
CA SER A 94 2.23 6.49 11.71
C SER A 94 0.94 5.78 11.31
N VAL A 95 0.66 4.66 11.98
CA VAL A 95 -0.51 3.82 11.72
C VAL A 95 -1.48 3.98 12.89
N MET A 96 -2.74 4.27 12.59
CA MET A 96 -3.77 4.36 13.61
C MET A 96 -4.01 3.00 14.28
N ARG A 97 -4.54 3.03 15.51
CA ARG A 97 -5.00 1.82 16.21
C ARG A 97 -5.99 1.01 15.36
N ASP A 98 -6.01 -0.30 15.58
CA ASP A 98 -6.95 -1.24 14.95
C ASP A 98 -6.88 -1.27 13.41
N ALA A 99 -5.81 -0.72 12.80
CA ALA A 99 -5.64 -0.69 11.35
C ALA A 99 -4.68 -1.77 10.86
N THR A 100 -4.90 -2.21 9.62
CA THR A 100 -3.97 -3.10 8.91
C THR A 100 -3.30 -2.36 7.75
N VAL A 101 -1.97 -2.41 7.69
CA VAL A 101 -1.17 -1.80 6.62
C VAL A 101 -0.34 -2.84 5.86
N VAL A 102 -0.22 -2.68 4.55
CA VAL A 102 0.59 -3.55 3.68
C VAL A 102 1.27 -2.77 2.56
N GLY A 103 2.35 -3.32 2.01
CA GLY A 103 2.99 -2.84 0.78
C GLY A 103 4.19 -1.91 1.00
N ILE A 104 4.69 -1.35 -0.10
CA ILE A 104 5.91 -0.52 -0.15
C ILE A 104 5.64 0.73 -1.00
N PRO A 105 5.53 1.93 -0.40
CA PRO A 105 5.34 2.18 1.03
C PRO A 105 3.99 1.64 1.51
N ALA A 106 3.90 1.30 2.79
CA ALA A 106 2.73 0.66 3.35
C ALA A 106 1.48 1.56 3.28
N LYS A 107 0.35 0.98 2.88
CA LYS A 107 -0.96 1.64 2.80
C LYS A 107 -1.97 0.90 3.66
N ILE A 108 -2.92 1.64 4.22
CA ILE A 108 -4.02 1.07 5.02
C ILE A 108 -4.97 0.33 4.08
N VAL A 109 -5.19 -0.95 4.34
CA VAL A 109 -6.07 -1.84 3.55
C VAL A 109 -7.29 -2.33 4.30
N HIS A 110 -7.29 -2.23 5.63
CA HIS A 110 -8.43 -2.59 6.45
C HIS A 110 -8.56 -1.61 7.62
N ARG A 111 -9.78 -1.11 7.83
CA ARG A 111 -10.15 -0.24 8.97
C ARG A 111 -11.11 -0.93 9.95
N ASP A 112 -11.47 -2.20 9.71
CA ASP A 112 -12.51 -2.89 10.47
C ASP A 112 -11.99 -3.74 11.65
N VAL A 113 -12.83 -3.73 12.67
CA VAL A 113 -12.64 -4.01 14.11
C VAL A 113 -12.42 -5.49 14.44
N GLY A 114 -11.47 -6.15 13.77
CA GLY A 114 -11.00 -7.48 14.13
C GLY A 114 -9.83 -7.39 15.09
N ARG A 115 -9.98 -7.84 16.35
CA ARG A 115 -8.84 -8.01 17.28
C ARG A 115 -7.67 -8.71 16.57
N CYS A 116 -6.43 -8.30 16.84
CA CYS A 116 -5.19 -9.02 16.52
C CYS A 116 -5.24 -10.48 16.96
N THR A 117 -6.09 -10.76 17.94
CA THR A 117 -6.46 -12.08 18.40
C THR A 117 -7.75 -12.57 17.74
N PHE A 118 -7.69 -13.75 17.11
CA PHE A 118 -8.86 -14.53 16.74
C PHE A 118 -8.96 -15.70 17.73
N ASP A 119 -10.05 -15.80 18.47
CA ASP A 119 -10.26 -16.87 19.47
C ASP A 119 -9.12 -16.97 20.52
N GLY A 120 -8.60 -15.80 20.95
CA GLY A 120 -7.50 -15.72 21.93
C GLY A 120 -6.11 -16.10 21.39
N ARG A 121 -5.97 -16.37 20.09
CA ARG A 121 -4.69 -16.68 19.42
C ARG A 121 -4.28 -15.59 18.44
N ILE A 122 -2.97 -15.44 18.20
CA ILE A 122 -2.41 -14.55 17.18
C ILE A 122 -3.04 -14.90 15.83
N ASN A 123 -3.59 -13.89 15.14
CA ASN A 123 -4.20 -14.11 13.84
C ASN A 123 -3.12 -14.26 12.74
N LEU A 124 -3.03 -15.47 12.18
CA LEU A 124 -2.03 -15.87 11.17
C LEU A 124 -2.51 -15.71 9.72
N ASN A 125 -3.66 -15.07 9.48
CA ASN A 125 -4.28 -14.97 8.17
C ASN A 125 -3.62 -13.90 7.27
N HIS A 126 -2.29 -13.82 7.29
CA HIS A 126 -1.52 -12.87 6.48
C HIS A 126 -1.68 -13.11 4.96
N HIS A 127 -2.03 -14.33 4.56
CA HIS A 127 -2.29 -14.69 3.16
C HIS A 127 -3.63 -14.15 2.62
N LEU A 128 -4.52 -13.64 3.50
CA LEU A 128 -5.82 -13.06 3.12
C LEU A 128 -5.81 -11.53 3.13
N MET A 129 -4.64 -10.90 3.24
CA MET A 129 -4.54 -9.44 3.26
C MET A 129 -4.88 -8.87 1.87
N PRO A 130 -5.65 -7.76 1.80
CA PRO A 130 -5.97 -7.14 0.52
C PRO A 130 -4.72 -6.66 -0.21
N ASP A 131 -4.73 -6.72 -1.54
CA ASP A 131 -3.68 -6.18 -2.41
C ASP A 131 -4.12 -4.82 -2.98
N PRO A 132 -3.68 -3.69 -2.39
CA PRO A 132 -4.11 -2.36 -2.83
C PRO A 132 -3.54 -2.00 -4.21
N VAL A 133 -2.43 -2.64 -4.62
CA VAL A 133 -1.82 -2.41 -5.94
C VAL A 133 -2.62 -3.15 -7.00
N GLY A 134 -2.96 -4.42 -6.74
CA GLY A 134 -3.86 -5.20 -7.59
C GLY A 134 -5.21 -4.50 -7.79
N GLU A 135 -5.83 -4.02 -6.70
CA GLU A 135 -7.09 -3.27 -6.76
C GLU A 135 -6.96 -1.98 -7.59
N ALA A 136 -5.88 -1.23 -7.42
CA ALA A 136 -5.61 -0.03 -8.23
C ALA A 136 -5.44 -0.37 -9.72
N PHE A 137 -4.78 -1.49 -10.06
CA PHE A 137 -4.65 -1.93 -11.45
C PHE A 137 -6.00 -2.31 -12.06
N SER A 138 -6.86 -3.03 -11.34
CA SER A 138 -8.20 -3.34 -11.81
C SER A 138 -8.98 -2.07 -12.16
N VAL A 139 -8.97 -1.07 -11.26
CA VAL A 139 -9.63 0.23 -11.50
C VAL A 139 -9.03 0.96 -12.70
N LEU A 140 -7.71 0.90 -12.90
CA LEU A 140 -7.05 1.51 -14.05
C LEU A 140 -7.42 0.81 -15.36
N LEU A 141 -7.48 -0.52 -15.38
CA LEU A 141 -7.84 -1.28 -16.57
C LEU A 141 -9.28 -0.99 -17.00
N ASP A 142 -10.23 -0.98 -16.07
CA ASP A 142 -11.62 -0.59 -16.33
C ASP A 142 -11.70 0.82 -16.93
N ARG A 143 -10.85 1.73 -16.43
CA ARG A 143 -10.79 3.10 -16.93
C ARG A 143 -10.20 3.17 -18.33
N VAL A 144 -9.19 2.35 -18.65
CA VAL A 144 -8.61 2.27 -20.00
C VAL A 144 -9.65 1.77 -20.99
N GLU A 145 -10.36 0.69 -20.69
CA GLU A 145 -11.43 0.15 -21.55
C GLU A 145 -12.52 1.19 -21.83
N PHE A 146 -12.93 1.93 -20.79
CA PHE A 146 -13.87 3.03 -20.93
C PHE A 146 -13.36 4.15 -21.85
N LEU A 147 -12.08 4.54 -21.71
CA LEU A 147 -11.48 5.58 -22.53
C LEU A 147 -11.32 5.13 -23.98
N GLU A 148 -10.92 3.88 -24.22
CA GLU A 148 -10.83 3.29 -25.56
C GLU A 148 -12.19 3.30 -26.27
N THR A 149 -13.24 2.85 -25.57
CA THR A 149 -14.62 2.88 -26.10
C THR A 149 -15.06 4.30 -26.49
N ARG A 150 -14.75 5.29 -25.64
CA ARG A 150 -15.07 6.69 -25.92
C ARG A 150 -14.30 7.26 -27.11
N VAL A 151 -13.01 6.94 -27.22
CA VAL A 151 -12.18 7.35 -28.35
C VAL A 151 -12.71 6.75 -29.66
N SER A 152 -13.03 5.46 -29.67
CA SER A 152 -13.62 4.79 -30.84
C SER A 152 -14.94 5.44 -31.27
N HIS A 153 -15.82 5.78 -30.31
CA HIS A 153 -17.08 6.46 -30.61
C HIS A 153 -16.87 7.86 -31.22
N LEU A 154 -15.95 8.65 -30.66
CA LEU A 154 -15.64 9.99 -31.17
C LEU A 154 -15.00 9.95 -32.56
N GLN A 155 -14.07 9.02 -32.79
CA GLN A 155 -13.44 8.81 -34.10
C GLN A 155 -14.49 8.44 -35.16
N ARG A 156 -15.48 7.60 -34.80
CA ARG A 156 -16.59 7.27 -35.71
C ARG A 156 -17.41 8.51 -36.09
N ARG A 157 -17.81 9.33 -35.11
CA ARG A 157 -18.57 10.57 -35.36
C ARG A 157 -17.82 11.58 -36.22
N LEU A 158 -16.50 11.70 -36.03
CA LEU A 158 -15.66 12.57 -36.86
C LEU A 158 -15.59 12.06 -38.30
N ARG A 159 -15.42 10.75 -38.51
CA ARG A 159 -15.45 10.14 -39.86
C ARG A 159 -16.80 10.36 -40.54
N GLU A 160 -17.91 10.17 -39.84
CA GLU A 160 -19.26 10.43 -40.35
C GLU A 160 -19.43 11.90 -40.78
N ARG A 161 -18.99 12.85 -39.95
CA ARG A 161 -19.01 14.29 -40.28
C ARG A 161 -18.15 14.63 -41.49
N GLN A 162 -16.93 14.08 -41.55
CA GLN A 162 -16.04 14.27 -42.69
C GLN A 162 -16.67 13.72 -43.98
N SER A 163 -17.26 12.52 -43.94
CA SER A 163 -17.95 11.95 -45.12
C SER A 163 -19.16 12.78 -45.57
N THR A 164 -19.93 13.36 -44.64
CA THR A 164 -21.05 14.24 -45.00
C THR A 164 -20.59 15.58 -45.56
N ALA A 165 -19.46 16.12 -45.09
CA ALA A 165 -18.90 17.36 -45.61
C ALA A 165 -18.33 17.18 -47.03
N THR A 166 -17.64 16.06 -47.30
CA THR A 166 -17.12 15.75 -48.64
C THR A 166 -18.24 15.45 -49.65
N ALA A 167 -19.35 14.87 -49.22
CA ALA A 167 -20.52 14.64 -50.09
C ALA A 167 -21.27 15.94 -50.43
N ALA A 168 -21.28 16.93 -49.53
CA ALA A 168 -21.90 18.23 -49.77
C ALA A 168 -21.10 19.12 -50.75
N ASP A 169 -19.77 19.02 -50.73
CA ASP A 169 -18.88 19.79 -51.62
C ASP A 169 -18.83 19.24 -53.06
N GLY A 170 -19.22 17.97 -53.27
CA GLY A 170 -19.29 17.32 -54.58
C GLY A 170 -20.56 17.60 -55.39
N ALA A 171 -21.55 18.29 -54.80
CA ALA A 171 -22.82 18.61 -55.45
C ALA A 171 -22.84 20.07 -55.98
N ALA A 172 -21.87 20.43 -56.81
CA ALA A 172 -22.02 21.62 -57.65
C ALA A 172 -23.09 21.34 -58.72
N PRO A 173 -24.11 22.21 -58.90
CA PRO A 173 -25.15 21.97 -59.90
C PRO A 173 -24.51 21.98 -61.29
N LYS A 174 -24.72 20.90 -62.06
CA LYS A 174 -24.38 20.87 -63.48
C LYS A 174 -25.18 21.98 -64.17
N ALA A 175 -24.48 22.98 -64.70
CA ALA A 175 -25.08 23.99 -65.55
C ALA A 175 -25.71 23.29 -66.76
N GLU A 176 -27.02 23.47 -66.95
CA GLU A 176 -27.71 23.06 -68.17
C GLU A 176 -27.12 23.81 -69.37
N PRO A 177 -26.93 23.15 -70.53
CA PRO A 177 -26.48 23.83 -71.72
C PRO A 177 -27.59 24.74 -72.24
N ALA A 178 -27.30 26.02 -72.39
CA ALA A 178 -28.22 26.99 -72.99
C ALA A 178 -28.45 26.63 -74.47
N GLU A 179 -29.70 26.28 -74.83
CA GLU A 179 -30.14 26.22 -76.22
C GLU A 179 -30.35 27.65 -76.77
N ILE A 180 -29.53 27.92 -77.79
CA ILE A 180 -29.65 28.83 -78.95
C ILE A 180 -31.03 29.52 -79.14
N ILE A 181 -31.04 30.87 -79.21
CA ILE A 181 -31.50 31.68 -80.37
C ILE A 181 -30.66 32.97 -80.43
#